data_AF-A0A1G1GY36-F1
#
_entry.id   AF-A0A1G1GY36-F1
#
_cell.length_a   1.000
_cell.length_b   1.000
_cell.length_c   1.000
_cell.angle_alpha   90.00
_cell.angle_beta   90.00
_cell.angle_gamma   90.00
#
_symmetry.space_group_name_H-M   'P 1'
#
loop_
_entity.id
_entity.type
_entity.pdbx_description
1 polymer ?
#
loop_
_entity_poly.entity_id
_entity_poly.type
_entity_poly.pdbx_seq_one_letter_code
_entity_poly.pdbx_strand_id
1 'polypeptide(L)'
;MLKRSVLLQLLLCLIMTGTAMAAETVRQREQREAYQKQLSLRLQEINQKLASLKTTGLKDDVRREFGRLQEELRMKQEAAAKKLSEAGSATGQDWERLKYQVHAAIQDLDALYERMSSLLRRT
;
A
#
# COMPACT_ATOMS: atom_id res chain seq x y z
N MET A 1 -30.26 20.42 -41.20
CA MET A 1 -29.35 21.10 -40.25
C MET A 1 -28.67 20.16 -39.22
N LEU A 2 -28.95 18.85 -39.18
CA LEU A 2 -28.37 17.92 -38.19
C LEU A 2 -26.88 17.55 -38.40
N LYS A 3 -26.34 17.61 -39.62
CA LYS A 3 -24.97 17.12 -39.91
C LYS A 3 -23.84 18.00 -39.36
N ARG A 4 -24.09 19.31 -39.15
CA ARG A 4 -23.08 20.26 -38.63
C ARG A 4 -22.89 20.13 -37.11
N SER A 5 -23.92 19.70 -36.38
CA SER A 5 -23.89 19.52 -34.92
C SER A 5 -23.03 18.33 -34.50
N VAL A 6 -23.11 17.23 -35.25
CA VAL A 6 -22.33 16.01 -34.97
C VAL A 6 -20.84 16.21 -35.27
N LEU A 7 -20.51 16.99 -36.31
CA LEU A 7 -19.13 17.38 -36.63
C LEU A 7 -18.53 18.30 -35.56
N LEU A 8 -19.32 19.24 -34.99
CA LEU A 8 -18.86 20.05 -33.86
C LEU A 8 -18.68 19.23 -32.59
N GLN A 9 -19.54 18.24 -32.32
CA GLN A 9 -19.40 17.32 -31.19
C GLN A 9 -18.19 16.38 -31.33
N LEU A 10 -17.91 15.90 -32.55
CA LEU A 10 -16.71 15.10 -32.84
C LEU A 10 -15.43 15.94 -32.72
N LEU A 11 -15.45 17.22 -33.14
CA LEU A 11 -14.33 18.14 -32.95
C LEU A 11 -14.11 18.49 -31.46
N LEU A 12 -15.19 18.63 -30.67
CA LEU A 12 -15.08 18.84 -29.23
C LEU A 12 -14.50 17.61 -28.51
N CYS A 13 -14.85 16.41 -28.95
CA CYS A 13 -14.26 15.17 -28.43
C CYS A 13 -12.78 15.01 -28.78
N LEU A 14 -12.35 15.48 -29.96
CA LEU A 14 -10.96 15.39 -30.38
C LEU A 14 -10.02 16.31 -29.58
N ILE A 15 -10.52 17.45 -29.09
CA ILE A 15 -9.76 18.39 -28.24
C ILE A 15 -9.59 17.80 -26.82
N MET A 16 -10.54 16.99 -26.32
CA MET A 16 -10.43 16.32 -25.02
C MET A 16 -9.53 15.07 -25.02
N THR A 17 -9.18 14.55 -26.20
CA THR A 17 -8.22 13.43 -26.36
C THR A 17 -6.83 13.87 -26.79
N GLY A 18 -6.63 15.16 -27.09
CA GLY A 18 -5.34 15.72 -27.45
C GLY A 18 -4.59 16.23 -26.22
N THR A 19 -3.45 15.62 -25.91
CA THR A 19 -2.48 15.99 -24.84
C THR A 19 -2.76 15.48 -23.43
N ALA A 20 -2.72 14.17 -23.23
CA ALA A 20 -2.40 13.59 -21.93
C ALA A 20 -1.19 12.66 -22.03
N MET A 21 -0.11 13.16 -22.62
CA MET A 21 1.22 12.62 -22.37
C MET A 21 1.98 13.61 -21.49
N ALA A 22 2.27 13.16 -20.26
CA ALA A 22 3.31 13.67 -19.35
C ALA A 22 3.05 14.91 -18.45
N ALA A 23 1.80 15.30 -18.14
CA ALA A 23 1.54 16.24 -17.04
C ALA A 23 0.54 15.64 -16.03
N GLU A 24 1.04 15.13 -14.90
CA GLU A 24 0.21 14.76 -13.76
C GLU A 24 -0.49 16.01 -13.22
N THR A 25 -1.82 15.99 -13.16
CA THR A 25 -2.57 17.16 -12.65
C THR A 25 -2.28 17.36 -11.16
N VAL A 26 -2.30 18.61 -10.68
CA VAL A 26 -2.13 18.93 -9.24
C VAL A 26 -3.06 18.09 -8.36
N ARG A 27 -4.30 17.90 -8.81
CA ARG A 27 -5.30 17.05 -8.13
C ARG A 27 -4.90 15.58 -8.03
N GLN A 28 -4.33 15.00 -9.09
CA GLN A 28 -3.85 13.60 -9.05
C GLN A 28 -2.65 13.46 -8.11
N ARG A 29 -1.77 14.46 -8.09
CA ARG A 29 -0.63 14.51 -7.17
C ARG A 29 -1.08 14.55 -5.70
N GLU A 30 -2.03 15.43 -5.37
CA GLU A 30 -2.60 15.53 -4.02
C GLU A 30 -3.26 14.22 -3.58
N GLN A 31 -4.03 13.56 -4.47
CA GLN A 31 -4.64 12.27 -4.18
C GLN A 31 -3.60 11.19 -3.91
N ARG A 32 -2.52 11.14 -4.71
CA ARG A 32 -1.42 10.21 -4.49
C ARG A 32 -0.74 10.47 -3.15
N GLU A 33 -0.39 11.71 -2.85
CA GLU A 33 0.28 12.09 -1.59
C GLU A 33 -0.59 11.74 -0.37
N ALA A 34 -1.91 12.00 -0.44
CA ALA A 34 -2.85 11.60 0.60
C ALA A 34 -2.88 10.07 0.79
N TYR A 35 -2.90 9.32 -0.31
CA TYR A 35 -2.88 7.85 -0.26
C TYR A 35 -1.56 7.30 0.30
N GLN A 36 -0.42 7.87 -0.09
CA GLN A 36 0.89 7.51 0.45
C GLN A 36 0.95 7.75 1.96
N LYS A 37 0.44 8.89 2.44
CA LYS A 37 0.32 9.18 3.88
C LYS A 37 -0.55 8.14 4.59
N GLN A 38 -1.70 7.78 4.02
CA GLN A 38 -2.58 6.76 4.59
C GLN A 38 -1.88 5.40 4.70
N LEU A 39 -1.15 4.97 3.67
CA LEU A 39 -0.38 3.72 3.71
C LEU A 39 0.73 3.78 4.76
N SER A 40 1.44 4.90 4.86
CA SER A 40 2.48 5.12 5.87
C SER A 40 1.93 5.03 7.29
N LEU A 41 0.78 5.66 7.55
CA LEU A 41 0.11 5.58 8.84
C LEU A 41 -0.29 4.14 9.18
N ARG A 42 -0.87 3.43 8.21
CA ARG A 42 -1.28 2.04 8.42
C ARG A 42 -0.09 1.12 8.69
N LEU A 43 1.04 1.33 8.00
CA LEU A 43 2.28 0.60 8.29
C LEU A 43 2.78 0.89 9.71
N GLN A 44 2.73 2.15 10.14
CA GLN A 44 3.12 2.56 11.49
C GLN A 44 2.21 1.96 12.57
N GLU A 45 0.88 1.96 12.36
CA GLU A 45 -0.08 1.35 13.28
C GLU A 45 0.18 -0.15 13.45
N ILE A 46 0.43 -0.87 12.36
CA ILE A 46 0.73 -2.29 12.41
C ILE A 46 2.05 -2.53 13.16
N ASN A 47 3.08 -1.73 12.90
CA ASN A 47 4.35 -1.82 13.61
C ASN A 47 4.18 -1.60 15.13
N GLN A 48 3.32 -0.66 15.54
CA GLN A 48 2.99 -0.45 16.94
C GLN A 48 2.23 -1.63 17.55
N LYS A 49 1.24 -2.18 16.85
CA LYS A 49 0.51 -3.38 17.30
C LYS A 49 1.47 -4.55 17.51
N LEU A 50 2.40 -4.78 16.59
CA LEU A 50 3.38 -5.85 16.68
C LEU A 50 4.39 -5.62 17.83
N ALA A 51 4.85 -4.39 18.02
CA ALA A 51 5.72 -4.02 19.14
C ALA A 51 5.02 -4.17 20.51
N SER A 52 3.69 -4.06 20.54
CA SER A 52 2.90 -4.24 21.77
C SER A 52 2.70 -5.70 22.19
N LEU A 53 3.09 -6.67 21.35
CA LEU A 53 2.97 -8.09 21.67
C LEU A 53 3.90 -8.46 22.83
N LYS A 54 3.31 -8.84 23.97
CA LYS A 54 4.06 -9.27 25.15
C LYS A 54 4.56 -10.71 24.99
N THR A 55 5.82 -10.94 25.34
CA THR A 55 6.52 -12.23 25.17
C THR A 55 7.02 -12.84 26.48
N THR A 56 6.58 -12.30 27.62
CA THR A 56 6.97 -12.79 28.93
C THR A 56 6.24 -14.09 29.27
N GLY A 57 6.96 -15.10 29.75
CA GLY A 57 6.37 -16.36 30.23
C GLY A 57 6.02 -17.38 29.15
N LEU A 58 6.51 -17.21 27.91
CA LEU A 58 6.26 -18.16 26.82
C LEU A 58 7.00 -19.47 27.05
N LYS A 59 6.27 -20.58 26.80
CA LYS A 59 6.82 -21.94 26.65
C LYS A 59 7.84 -21.97 25.49
N ASP A 60 8.81 -22.89 25.55
CA ASP A 60 9.94 -22.91 24.63
C ASP A 60 9.55 -23.14 23.16
N ASP A 61 8.53 -23.96 22.91
CA ASP A 61 7.95 -24.19 21.58
C ASP A 61 7.34 -22.92 21.00
N VAL A 62 6.55 -22.21 21.81
CA VAL A 62 5.93 -20.94 21.41
C VAL A 62 6.97 -19.85 21.23
N ARG A 63 7.99 -19.79 22.09
CA ARG A 63 9.09 -18.82 21.95
C ARG A 63 9.86 -19.00 20.65
N ARG A 64 10.15 -20.25 20.25
CA ARG A 64 10.83 -20.53 18.97
C ARG A 64 10.00 -20.09 17.78
N GLU A 65 8.72 -20.45 17.74
CA GLU A 65 7.84 -20.07 16.64
C GLU A 65 7.64 -18.54 16.61
N PHE A 66 7.51 -17.91 17.78
CA PHE A 66 7.44 -16.44 17.88
C PHE A 66 8.70 -15.77 17.31
N GLY A 67 9.89 -16.29 17.62
CA GLY A 67 11.15 -15.79 17.06
C GLY A 67 11.21 -15.91 15.52
N ARG A 68 10.70 -17.02 14.97
CA ARG A 68 10.59 -17.20 13.51
C ARG A 68 9.65 -16.15 12.90
N LEU A 69 8.48 -15.93 13.52
CA LEU A 69 7.51 -14.93 13.07
C LEU A 69 8.04 -13.49 13.20
N GLN A 70 8.89 -13.20 14.20
CA GLN A 70 9.57 -11.91 14.33
C GLN A 70 10.56 -11.64 13.18
N GLU A 71 11.30 -12.65 12.73
CA GLU A 71 12.20 -12.48 11.59
C GLU A 71 11.41 -12.31 10.28
N GLU A 72 10.35 -13.11 10.09
CA GLU A 72 9.41 -12.93 8.98
C GLU A 72 8.81 -11.52 8.97
N LEU A 73 8.52 -10.99 10.16
CA LEU A 73 8.01 -9.64 10.33
C LEU A 73 9.01 -8.60 9.86
N ARG A 74 10.25 -8.67 10.34
CA ARG A 74 11.32 -7.73 9.98
C ARG A 74 11.49 -7.65 8.46
N MET A 75 11.55 -8.80 7.80
CA MET A 75 11.67 -8.86 6.33
C MET A 75 10.47 -8.24 5.61
N LYS A 76 9.24 -8.49 6.08
CA LYS A 76 8.03 -7.92 5.46
C LYS A 76 7.91 -6.40 5.69
N GLN A 77 8.33 -5.91 6.85
CA GLN A 77 8.37 -4.47 7.15
C GLN A 77 9.34 -3.74 6.21
N GLU A 78 10.54 -4.28 6.03
CA GLU A 78 11.54 -3.72 5.11
C GLU A 78 11.03 -3.72 3.67
N ALA A 79 10.41 -4.81 3.23
CA ALA A 79 9.83 -4.90 1.89
C ALA A 79 8.69 -3.90 1.67
N ALA A 80 7.82 -3.71 2.66
CA ALA A 80 6.71 -2.75 2.59
C ALA A 80 7.21 -1.30 2.57
N ALA A 81 8.18 -0.96 3.42
CA ALA A 81 8.82 0.36 3.46
C ALA A 81 9.52 0.69 2.14
N LYS A 82 10.25 -0.28 1.58
CA LYS A 82 10.92 -0.13 0.27
C LYS A 82 9.90 0.13 -0.85
N LYS A 83 8.84 -0.68 -0.92
CA LYS A 83 7.78 -0.51 -1.93
C LYS A 83 7.05 0.82 -1.80
N LEU A 84 6.81 1.29 -0.57
CA LEU A 84 6.20 2.60 -0.32
C LEU A 84 7.12 3.74 -0.80
N SER A 85 8.43 3.61 -0.58
CA SER A 85 9.42 4.57 -1.10
C SER A 85 9.46 4.56 -2.63
N GLU A 86 9.46 3.40 -3.27
CA GLU A 86 9.42 3.26 -4.73
C GLU A 86 8.12 3.85 -5.31
N ALA A 87 6.98 3.66 -4.63
CA ALA A 87 5.70 4.26 -4.98
C ALA A 87 5.71 5.79 -4.86
N GLY A 88 6.56 6.33 -3.98
CA GLY A 88 6.85 7.76 -3.80
C GLY A 88 7.18 8.49 -5.11
N SER A 89 7.99 7.84 -5.95
CA SER A 89 8.54 8.41 -7.18
C SER A 89 7.80 7.97 -8.45
N ALA A 90 6.85 7.04 -8.33
CA ALA A 90 6.14 6.47 -9.47
C ALA A 90 4.91 7.30 -9.88
N THR A 91 4.61 7.32 -11.18
CA THR A 91 3.45 7.99 -11.77
C THR A 91 2.67 7.01 -12.66
N GLY A 92 1.43 7.38 -13.01
CA GLY A 92 0.63 6.61 -13.97
C GLY A 92 0.43 5.13 -13.60
N GLN A 93 0.68 4.23 -14.55
CA GLN A 93 0.46 2.79 -14.37
C GLN A 93 1.42 2.15 -13.34
N ASP A 94 2.63 2.69 -13.21
CA ASP A 94 3.61 2.20 -12.23
C ASP A 94 3.16 2.53 -10.80
N TRP A 95 2.56 3.72 -10.61
CA TRP A 95 1.94 4.08 -9.34
C TRP A 95 0.83 3.11 -8.96
N GLU A 96 -0.10 2.81 -9.88
CA GLU A 96 -1.21 1.88 -9.62
C GLU A 96 -0.73 0.47 -9.28
N ARG A 97 0.30 -0.03 -10.00
CA ARG A 97 0.93 -1.31 -9.70
C ARG A 97 1.55 -1.33 -8.30
N LEU A 98 2.34 -0.30 -7.97
CA LEU A 98 3.03 -0.21 -6.68
C LEU A 98 2.04 -0.03 -5.52
N LYS A 99 0.96 0.73 -5.73
CA LYS A 99 -0.15 0.87 -4.78
C LYS A 99 -0.72 -0.49 -4.37
N TYR A 100 -1.00 -1.35 -5.34
CA TYR A 100 -1.50 -2.70 -5.09
C TYR A 100 -0.48 -3.55 -4.33
N GLN A 101 0.80 -3.48 -4.70
CA GLN A 101 1.86 -4.23 -4.01
C GLN A 101 2.08 -3.78 -2.57
N VAL A 102 1.99 -2.48 -2.28
CA VAL A 102 2.07 -1.97 -0.90
C VAL A 102 0.84 -2.41 -0.12
N HIS A 103 -0.35 -2.35 -0.71
CA HIS A 103 -1.57 -2.82 -0.06
C HIS A 103 -1.49 -4.31 0.32
N ALA A 104 -1.02 -5.16 -0.61
CA ALA A 104 -0.79 -6.57 -0.34
C ALA A 104 0.25 -6.79 0.77
N ALA A 105 1.34 -6.02 0.78
CA ALA A 105 2.35 -6.10 1.84
C ALA A 105 1.79 -5.72 3.22
N ILE A 106 0.90 -4.74 3.29
CA ILE A 106 0.19 -4.36 4.52
C ILE A 106 -0.75 -5.47 4.98
N GLN A 107 -1.51 -6.08 4.07
CA GLN A 107 -2.39 -7.22 4.40
C GLN A 107 -1.60 -8.42 4.93
N ASP A 108 -0.43 -8.70 4.35
CA ASP A 108 0.49 -9.73 4.83
C ASP A 108 0.98 -9.45 6.27
N LEU A 109 1.28 -8.19 6.59
CA LEU A 109 1.68 -7.78 7.94
C LEU A 109 0.52 -7.89 8.93
N ASP A 110 -0.70 -7.51 8.54
CA ASP A 110 -1.92 -7.72 9.34
C ASP A 110 -2.12 -9.22 9.63
N ALA A 111 -2.00 -10.08 8.61
CA ALA A 111 -2.11 -11.54 8.78
C ALA A 111 -1.02 -12.11 9.69
N LEU A 112 0.21 -11.58 9.61
CA LEU A 112 1.30 -12.00 10.48
C LEU A 112 1.05 -11.62 11.94
N TYR A 113 0.53 -10.41 12.19
CA TYR A 113 0.10 -9.99 13.53
C TYR A 113 -0.95 -10.95 14.10
N GLU A 114 -1.97 -11.32 13.32
CA GLU A 114 -3.00 -12.26 13.77
C GLU A 114 -2.44 -13.64 14.11
N ARG A 115 -1.47 -14.15 13.34
CA ARG A 115 -0.77 -15.41 13.66
C ARG A 115 0.00 -15.29 14.98
N MET A 116 0.75 -14.21 15.16
CA MET A 116 1.52 -13.97 16.38
C MET A 116 0.58 -13.81 17.60
N SER A 117 -0.51 -13.06 17.46
CA SER A 117 -1.53 -12.92 18.51
C SER A 117 -2.19 -14.26 18.86
N SER A 118 -2.55 -15.06 17.85
CA SER A 118 -3.13 -16.39 18.06
C SER A 118 -2.15 -17.32 18.77
N LEU A 119 -0.87 -17.29 18.40
CA LEU A 119 0.18 -18.08 19.04
C LEU A 119 0.34 -17.72 20.51
N LEU A 120 0.38 -16.43 20.85
CA LEU A 120 0.49 -15.94 22.23
C LEU A 120 -0.76 -16.23 23.08
N ARG A 121 -1.94 -16.39 22.47
CA ARG A 121 -3.14 -16.83 23.21
C ARG A 121 -3.13 -18.31 23.58
N ARG A 122 -2.22 -19.11 23.02
CA ARG A 122 -2.11 -20.56 23.28
C ARG A 122 -1.13 -20.91 24.41
N THR A 123 -0.35 -19.94 24.91
CA THR A 123 0.57 -20.12 26.05
C THR A 123 -0.13 -19.93 27.37
#